data_AF-Q4A5P3-F1
#
_entry.id   AF-Q4A5P3-F1
#
_cell.length_a   1.000
_cell.length_b   1.000
_cell.length_c   1.000
_cell.angle_alpha   90.00
_cell.angle_beta   90.00
_cell.angle_gamma   90.00
#
_symmetry.space_group_name_H-M   'P 1'
#
loop_
_entity.id
_entity.type
_entity.pdbx_description
1 polymer ?
#
loop_
_entity_poly.entity_id
_entity_poly.type
_entity_poly.pdbx_seq_one_letter_code
_entity_poly.pdbx_strand_id
1 'polypeptide(L)'
;MRKKASFSFEIKKEISNQVKKKKEITTFINGVIYSNSILKNNFYILNFKNKQALDIILKLLSKAQIKYEFENNLIKISTKDLELNFDSYYENYLTFFFSGIFFGSGSLNLSVGSFHLEFSSRYYEILMQIQKKLNEYDFNFKLLKRNQKYTLYIKKQEQILDFLAAINAKEAWSLVQQQKIDKDMNNASNRINNLDFKNEKKVTKASSELIKKINFILNKKLNYFFNEKEMLFLQEKLQNKNASLARMCEIMQKKHNLEITKSGLNHYVRKVNKIYKENKKARL
;
A
#
# COMPACT_ATOMS: atom_id res chain seq x y z
N MET A 1 -28.03 -7.51 -16.88
CA MET A 1 -27.19 -7.10 -15.74
C MET A 1 -26.78 -5.65 -15.89
N ARG A 2 -27.16 -4.75 -14.97
CA ARG A 2 -26.62 -3.37 -14.95
C ARG A 2 -25.11 -3.46 -14.64
N LYS A 3 -24.26 -2.94 -15.53
CA LYS A 3 -22.80 -2.85 -15.31
C LYS A 3 -22.56 -2.07 -14.01
N LYS A 4 -21.94 -2.69 -13.01
CA LYS A 4 -21.55 -2.02 -11.76
C LYS A 4 -20.69 -0.81 -12.12
N ALA A 5 -20.98 0.36 -11.55
CA ALA A 5 -20.24 1.56 -11.88
C ALA A 5 -18.76 1.41 -11.44
N SER A 6 -17.84 2.01 -12.20
CA SER A 6 -16.42 2.00 -11.84
C SER A 6 -16.21 2.73 -10.51
N PHE A 7 -15.23 2.29 -9.70
CA PHE A 7 -14.91 2.97 -8.43
C PHE A 7 -14.65 4.47 -8.60
N SER A 8 -13.95 4.87 -9.67
CA SER A 8 -13.74 6.29 -9.99
C SER A 8 -15.05 7.06 -10.19
N PHE A 9 -16.08 6.43 -10.75
CA PHE A 9 -17.38 7.07 -10.95
C PHE A 9 -18.17 7.18 -9.63
N GLU A 10 -18.07 6.20 -8.73
CA GLU A 10 -18.68 6.31 -7.40
C GLU A 10 -18.11 7.50 -6.62
N ILE A 11 -16.79 7.74 -6.70
CA ILE A 11 -16.17 8.96 -6.13
C ILE A 11 -16.76 10.22 -6.75
N LYS A 12 -16.87 10.26 -8.09
CA LYS A 12 -17.45 11.42 -8.81
C LYS A 12 -18.88 11.70 -8.37
N LYS A 13 -19.67 10.66 -8.17
CA LYS A 13 -21.04 10.76 -7.66
C LYS A 13 -21.04 11.28 -6.22
N GLU A 14 -20.22 10.70 -5.36
CA GLU A 14 -20.06 11.10 -3.96
C GLU A 14 -19.76 12.60 -3.83
N ILE A 15 -18.70 13.09 -4.48
CA ILE A 15 -18.28 14.49 -4.37
C ILE A 15 -19.31 15.45 -4.98
N SER A 16 -19.97 15.07 -6.08
CA SER A 16 -20.96 15.92 -6.74
C SER A 16 -22.25 16.09 -5.92
N ASN A 17 -22.65 15.08 -5.15
CA ASN A 17 -23.84 15.13 -4.31
C ASN A 17 -23.71 16.10 -3.13
N GLN A 18 -22.49 16.46 -2.76
CA GLN A 18 -22.20 17.35 -1.62
C GLN A 18 -22.29 18.83 -1.99
N VAL A 19 -22.31 19.15 -3.29
CA VAL A 19 -22.30 20.53 -3.80
C VAL A 19 -23.71 21.11 -3.80
N LYS A 20 -23.98 22.09 -2.92
CA LYS A 20 -25.35 22.56 -2.65
C LYS A 20 -25.59 24.02 -3.04
N LYS A 21 -24.72 24.93 -2.60
CA LYS A 21 -24.88 26.39 -2.77
C LYS A 21 -24.39 26.84 -4.13
N LYS A 22 -24.95 27.92 -4.68
CA LYS A 22 -24.57 28.47 -5.99
C LYS A 22 -23.06 28.66 -6.13
N LYS A 23 -22.40 29.26 -5.13
CA LYS A 23 -20.93 29.49 -5.14
C LYS A 23 -20.11 28.18 -5.13
N GLU A 24 -20.56 27.17 -4.40
CA GLU A 24 -19.93 25.84 -4.38
C GLU A 24 -20.03 25.19 -5.76
N ILE A 25 -21.22 25.28 -6.38
CA ILE A 25 -21.47 24.76 -7.73
C ILE A 25 -20.59 25.46 -8.75
N THR A 26 -20.56 26.81 -8.75
CA THR A 26 -19.70 27.57 -9.67
C THR A 26 -18.24 27.18 -9.51
N THR A 27 -17.75 27.04 -8.26
CA THR A 27 -16.36 26.65 -8.00
C THR A 27 -16.05 25.22 -8.45
N PHE A 28 -16.99 24.30 -8.25
CA PHE A 28 -16.89 22.93 -8.76
C PHE A 28 -16.86 22.91 -10.29
N ILE A 29 -17.73 23.67 -10.96
CA ILE A 29 -17.76 23.80 -12.41
C ILE A 29 -16.45 24.42 -12.93
N ASN A 30 -15.87 25.40 -12.24
CA ASN A 30 -14.54 25.93 -12.58
C ASN A 30 -13.49 24.82 -12.60
N GLY A 31 -13.45 23.94 -11.59
CA GLY A 31 -12.52 22.80 -11.57
C GLY A 31 -12.77 21.78 -12.70
N VAL A 32 -14.05 21.56 -13.05
CA VAL A 32 -14.42 20.71 -14.19
C VAL A 32 -13.90 21.30 -15.50
N ILE A 33 -14.13 22.60 -15.72
CA ILE A 33 -13.65 23.32 -16.90
C ILE A 33 -12.12 23.31 -16.95
N TYR A 34 -11.46 23.57 -15.82
CA TYR A 34 -10.01 23.55 -15.67
C TYR A 34 -9.38 22.25 -16.17
N SER A 35 -10.09 21.13 -15.97
CA SER A 35 -9.53 19.79 -16.21
C SER A 35 -10.05 19.06 -17.44
N ASN A 36 -11.20 19.45 -17.98
CA ASN A 36 -11.88 18.74 -19.08
C ASN A 36 -12.33 19.65 -20.23
N SER A 37 -11.99 20.94 -20.23
CA SER A 37 -12.38 21.83 -21.33
C SER A 37 -11.29 22.02 -22.38
N ILE A 38 -11.73 22.34 -23.59
CA ILE A 38 -10.91 22.96 -24.64
C ILE A 38 -11.47 24.36 -24.87
N LEU A 39 -10.63 25.37 -24.82
CA LEU A 39 -11.01 26.74 -25.14
C LEU A 39 -10.99 26.93 -26.66
N LYS A 40 -12.13 27.32 -27.24
CA LYS A 40 -12.26 27.64 -28.67
C LYS A 40 -13.31 28.72 -28.88
N ASN A 41 -12.98 29.76 -29.66
CA ASN A 41 -13.89 30.85 -30.04
C ASN A 41 -14.62 31.49 -28.84
N ASN A 42 -13.95 31.72 -27.71
CA ASN A 42 -14.54 32.21 -26.45
C ASN A 42 -15.59 31.28 -25.80
N PHE A 43 -15.50 29.97 -26.07
CA PHE A 43 -16.26 28.95 -25.37
C PHE A 43 -15.34 27.91 -24.74
N TYR A 44 -15.67 27.53 -23.50
CA TYR A 44 -15.18 26.30 -22.89
C TYR A 44 -16.03 25.14 -23.42
N ILE A 45 -15.39 24.20 -24.12
CA ILE A 45 -16.05 23.02 -24.68
C ILE A 45 -15.69 21.81 -23.83
N LEU A 46 -16.66 21.27 -23.12
CA LEU A 46 -16.56 20.07 -22.28
C LEU A 46 -17.08 18.85 -23.04
N ASN A 47 -16.44 17.70 -22.87
CA ASN A 47 -16.90 16.43 -23.43
C ASN A 47 -17.02 15.36 -22.35
N PHE A 48 -18.23 14.80 -22.17
CA PHE A 48 -18.49 13.73 -21.22
C PHE A 48 -18.95 12.46 -21.94
N LYS A 49 -18.07 11.45 -22.01
CA LYS A 49 -18.43 10.12 -22.56
C LYS A 49 -19.38 9.32 -21.66
N ASN A 50 -19.36 9.58 -20.35
CA ASN A 50 -20.22 8.92 -19.39
C ASN A 50 -21.52 9.72 -19.24
N LYS A 51 -22.65 9.14 -19.67
CA LYS A 51 -23.97 9.78 -19.62
C LYS A 51 -24.39 10.21 -18.21
N GLN A 52 -24.10 9.39 -17.20
CA GLN A 52 -24.46 9.74 -15.81
C GLN A 52 -23.63 10.92 -15.29
N ALA A 53 -22.35 11.00 -15.65
CA ALA A 53 -21.52 12.16 -15.31
C ALA A 53 -22.03 13.43 -16.00
N LEU A 54 -22.44 13.31 -17.27
CA LEU A 54 -23.03 14.39 -18.05
C LEU A 54 -24.33 14.90 -17.40
N ASP A 55 -25.25 14.00 -17.03
CA ASP A 55 -26.52 14.35 -16.39
C ASP A 55 -26.30 15.11 -15.06
N ILE A 56 -25.29 14.73 -14.28
CA ILE A 56 -24.89 15.43 -13.05
C ILE A 56 -24.46 16.87 -13.36
N ILE A 57 -23.60 17.07 -14.37
CA ILE A 57 -23.11 18.40 -14.74
C ILE A 57 -24.24 19.29 -15.26
N LEU A 58 -25.11 18.77 -16.13
CA LEU A 58 -26.26 19.52 -16.64
C LEU A 58 -27.18 19.97 -15.50
N LYS A 59 -27.45 19.08 -14.52
CA LYS A 59 -28.23 19.42 -13.33
C LYS A 59 -27.58 20.53 -12.49
N LEU A 60 -26.25 20.47 -12.30
CA LEU A 60 -25.51 21.48 -11.55
C LEU A 60 -25.50 22.83 -12.27
N LEU A 61 -25.26 22.85 -13.58
CA LEU A 61 -25.30 24.07 -14.39
C LEU A 61 -26.68 24.75 -14.32
N SER A 62 -27.76 24.00 -14.51
CA SER A 62 -29.13 24.50 -14.40
C SER A 62 -29.42 25.05 -13.00
N LYS A 63 -29.01 24.34 -11.94
CA LYS A 63 -29.20 24.78 -10.54
C LYS A 63 -28.43 26.08 -10.22
N ALA A 64 -27.25 26.27 -10.81
CA ALA A 64 -26.48 27.50 -10.66
C ALA A 64 -26.91 28.62 -11.62
N GLN A 65 -27.88 28.37 -12.51
CA GLN A 65 -28.32 29.30 -13.56
C GLN A 65 -27.16 29.74 -14.47
N ILE A 66 -26.22 28.83 -14.74
CA ILE A 66 -25.13 29.05 -15.69
C ILE A 66 -25.68 28.77 -17.08
N LYS A 67 -25.48 29.71 -18.02
CA LYS A 67 -25.88 29.53 -19.42
C LYS A 67 -24.95 28.53 -20.11
N TYR A 68 -25.53 27.62 -20.89
CA TYR A 68 -24.78 26.66 -21.69
C TYR A 68 -25.55 26.25 -22.94
N GLU A 69 -24.82 25.82 -23.96
CA GLU A 69 -25.35 25.07 -25.10
C GLU A 69 -25.00 23.59 -24.91
N PHE A 70 -25.91 22.69 -25.30
CA PHE A 70 -25.70 21.25 -25.18
C PHE A 70 -26.07 20.52 -26.48
N GLU A 71 -25.13 19.77 -27.05
CA GLU A 71 -25.32 19.00 -28.28
C GLU A 71 -24.37 17.78 -28.30
N ASN A 72 -24.85 16.57 -28.62
CA ASN A 72 -24.02 15.38 -28.86
C ASN A 72 -22.96 15.08 -27.76
N ASN A 73 -23.32 15.26 -26.48
CA ASN A 73 -22.46 15.13 -25.28
C ASN A 73 -21.44 16.25 -25.06
N LEU A 74 -21.47 17.29 -25.89
CA LEU A 74 -20.68 18.50 -25.73
C LEU A 74 -21.49 19.55 -24.98
N ILE A 75 -20.88 20.13 -23.96
CA ILE A 75 -21.40 21.33 -23.30
C ILE A 75 -20.50 22.49 -23.71
N LYS A 76 -21.08 23.56 -24.24
CA LYS A 76 -20.38 24.81 -24.51
C LYS A 76 -20.82 25.86 -23.51
N ILE A 77 -19.86 26.53 -22.90
CA ILE A 77 -20.09 27.58 -21.93
C ILE A 77 -19.29 28.80 -22.37
N SER A 78 -19.93 29.96 -22.48
CA SER A 78 -19.24 31.20 -22.86
C SER A 78 -18.23 31.60 -21.78
N THR A 79 -17.06 32.06 -22.19
CA THR A 79 -16.06 32.60 -21.23
C THR A 79 -16.56 33.82 -20.47
N LYS A 80 -17.58 34.54 -20.99
CA LYS A 80 -18.21 35.68 -20.33
C LYS A 80 -19.13 35.28 -19.18
N ASP A 81 -19.69 34.07 -19.22
CA ASP A 81 -20.62 33.57 -18.22
C ASP A 81 -19.91 32.93 -17.01
N LEU A 82 -18.60 32.70 -17.12
CA LEU A 82 -17.72 32.15 -16.08
C LEU A 82 -16.32 32.78 -16.18
N GLU A 83 -16.05 33.75 -15.32
CA GLU A 83 -14.69 34.24 -15.12
C GLU A 83 -13.86 33.15 -14.41
N LEU A 84 -13.04 32.45 -15.19
CA LEU A 84 -11.99 31.60 -14.64
C LEU A 84 -10.85 32.49 -14.19
N ASN A 85 -10.81 32.81 -12.91
CA ASN A 85 -9.59 33.32 -12.31
C ASN A 85 -8.82 32.13 -11.72
N PHE A 86 -7.81 31.67 -12.45
CA PHE A 86 -6.97 30.54 -12.04
C PHE A 86 -5.98 30.91 -10.91
N ASP A 87 -5.69 32.20 -10.76
CA ASP A 87 -4.88 32.76 -9.69
C ASP A 87 -5.72 33.15 -8.47
N SER A 88 -7.06 33.12 -8.58
CA SER A 88 -7.96 33.34 -7.46
C SER A 88 -7.75 32.26 -6.41
N TYR A 89 -7.41 32.69 -5.21
CA TYR A 89 -7.37 31.83 -4.05
C TYR A 89 -8.81 31.45 -3.68
N TYR A 90 -9.20 30.19 -3.91
CA TYR A 90 -10.51 29.65 -3.53
C TYR A 90 -10.57 29.37 -2.02
N GLU A 91 -10.28 30.36 -1.15
CA GLU A 91 -10.01 30.15 0.30
C GLU A 91 -10.91 29.09 0.93
N ASN A 92 -12.22 29.34 0.96
CA ASN A 92 -13.20 28.46 1.59
C ASN A 92 -13.88 27.48 0.61
N TYR A 93 -13.43 27.41 -0.64
CA TYR A 93 -14.07 26.61 -1.70
C TYR A 93 -13.11 25.68 -2.45
N LEU A 94 -11.87 25.57 -1.98
CA LEU A 94 -10.82 24.79 -2.62
C LEU A 94 -11.21 23.31 -2.76
N THR A 95 -11.87 22.75 -1.75
CA THR A 95 -12.45 21.40 -1.81
C THR A 95 -13.32 21.23 -3.04
N PHE A 96 -14.24 22.16 -3.32
CA PHE A 96 -15.12 22.07 -4.49
C PHE A 96 -14.35 22.20 -5.80
N PHE A 97 -13.33 23.06 -5.83
CA PHE A 97 -12.48 23.23 -7.01
C PHE A 97 -11.72 21.92 -7.32
N PHE A 98 -11.05 21.31 -6.34
CA PHE A 98 -10.35 20.04 -6.51
C PHE A 98 -11.30 18.87 -6.81
N SER A 99 -12.48 18.85 -6.19
CA SER A 99 -13.54 17.91 -6.55
C SER A 99 -13.95 18.05 -8.02
N GLY A 100 -14.03 19.29 -8.52
CA GLY A 100 -14.27 19.58 -9.93
C GLY A 100 -13.17 19.06 -10.85
N ILE A 101 -11.90 19.26 -10.48
CA ILE A 101 -10.74 18.73 -11.24
C ILE A 101 -10.81 17.19 -11.32
N PHE A 102 -11.09 16.53 -10.19
CA PHE A 102 -11.28 15.07 -10.15
C PHE A 102 -12.47 14.63 -10.98
N PHE A 103 -13.59 15.35 -10.91
CA PHE A 103 -14.77 15.01 -11.69
C PHE A 103 -14.51 15.09 -13.20
N GLY A 104 -13.83 16.15 -13.66
CA GLY A 104 -13.57 16.39 -15.07
C GLY A 104 -12.65 15.34 -15.70
N SER A 105 -11.50 15.04 -15.10
CA SER A 105 -10.49 14.16 -15.72
C SER A 105 -9.87 13.11 -14.80
N GLY A 106 -10.22 13.13 -13.51
CA GLY A 106 -9.65 12.23 -12.50
C GLY A 106 -10.16 10.80 -12.60
N SER A 107 -9.30 9.87 -12.19
CA SER A 107 -9.63 8.48 -11.93
C SER A 107 -8.80 7.92 -10.78
N LEU A 108 -9.35 6.95 -10.07
CA LEU A 108 -8.68 6.19 -9.03
C LEU A 108 -8.93 4.70 -9.27
N ASN A 109 -7.84 3.96 -9.46
CA ASN A 109 -7.84 2.52 -9.56
C ASN A 109 -7.34 1.90 -8.25
N LEU A 110 -8.15 0.99 -7.71
CA LEU A 110 -7.82 0.16 -6.56
C LEU A 110 -7.62 -1.27 -7.06
N SER A 111 -6.35 -1.70 -7.09
CA SER A 111 -5.99 -3.09 -7.39
C SER A 111 -5.14 -3.65 -6.26
N VAL A 112 -5.14 -4.97 -6.08
CA VAL A 112 -4.37 -5.62 -5.00
C VAL A 112 -2.90 -5.20 -5.11
N GLY A 113 -2.42 -4.47 -4.10
CA GLY A 113 -1.04 -4.00 -4.01
C GLY A 113 -0.70 -2.73 -4.80
N SER A 114 -1.59 -2.20 -5.64
CA SER A 114 -1.34 -1.00 -6.45
C SER A 114 -2.53 -0.03 -6.44
N PHE A 115 -2.28 1.15 -5.87
CA PHE A 115 -3.19 2.29 -5.85
C PHE A 115 -2.70 3.30 -6.87
N HIS A 116 -3.60 3.77 -7.73
CA HIS A 116 -3.24 4.73 -8.76
C HIS A 116 -4.33 5.78 -8.91
N LEU A 117 -4.05 6.98 -8.41
CA LEU A 117 -4.84 8.16 -8.71
C LEU A 117 -4.19 8.89 -9.87
N GLU A 118 -4.96 9.18 -10.91
CA GLU A 118 -4.45 9.88 -12.09
C GLU A 118 -5.43 10.89 -12.70
N PHE A 119 -4.85 11.87 -13.41
CA PHE A 119 -5.53 12.75 -14.37
C PHE A 119 -4.86 12.59 -15.72
N SER A 120 -5.64 12.40 -16.77
CA SER A 120 -5.11 12.10 -18.12
C SER A 120 -5.62 13.12 -19.15
N SER A 121 -4.72 13.67 -19.94
CA SER A 121 -5.03 14.64 -21.01
C SER A 121 -4.11 14.46 -22.22
N ARG A 122 -4.58 14.91 -23.39
CA ARG A 122 -3.73 15.04 -24.59
C ARG A 122 -2.94 16.36 -24.60
N TYR A 123 -3.38 17.33 -23.80
CA TYR A 123 -2.79 18.66 -23.73
C TYR A 123 -1.85 18.74 -22.53
N TYR A 124 -0.56 18.89 -22.81
CA TYR A 124 0.49 18.98 -21.81
C TYR A 124 0.28 20.18 -20.87
N GLU A 125 -0.04 21.34 -21.44
CA GLU A 125 -0.20 22.60 -20.71
C GLU A 125 -1.29 22.51 -19.65
N ILE A 126 -2.43 21.90 -19.97
CA ILE A 126 -3.53 21.66 -19.02
C ILE A 126 -3.03 20.86 -17.81
N LEU A 127 -2.31 19.76 -18.04
CA LEU A 127 -1.80 18.95 -16.94
C LEU A 127 -0.67 19.64 -16.18
N MET A 128 0.19 20.43 -16.83
CA MET A 128 1.20 21.20 -16.11
C MET A 128 0.55 22.22 -15.15
N GLN A 129 -0.49 22.90 -15.60
CA GLN A 129 -1.25 23.85 -14.78
C GLN A 129 -1.94 23.15 -13.59
N ILE A 130 -2.60 22.02 -13.83
CA ILE A 130 -3.18 21.17 -12.77
C ILE A 130 -2.10 20.74 -11.78
N GLN A 131 -0.94 20.32 -12.26
CA GLN A 131 0.15 19.86 -11.42
C GLN A 131 0.64 20.96 -10.49
N LYS A 132 0.91 22.15 -11.05
CA LYS A 132 1.34 23.32 -10.28
C LYS A 132 0.32 23.61 -9.18
N LYS A 133 -0.96 23.71 -9.56
CA LYS A 133 -2.03 24.06 -8.62
C LYS A 133 -2.24 23.02 -7.53
N LEU A 134 -2.19 21.73 -7.85
CA LEU A 134 -2.32 20.67 -6.84
C LEU A 134 -1.08 20.59 -5.94
N ASN A 135 0.11 20.83 -6.47
CA ASN A 135 1.35 20.73 -5.71
C ASN A 135 1.64 21.97 -4.86
N GLU A 136 0.95 23.09 -5.06
CA GLU A 136 0.88 24.20 -4.08
C GLU A 136 0.33 23.74 -2.71
N TYR A 137 -0.37 22.60 -2.68
CA TYR A 137 -0.96 21.98 -1.47
C TYR A 137 -0.33 20.61 -1.15
N ASP A 138 0.92 20.39 -1.59
CA ASP A 138 1.73 19.21 -1.24
C ASP A 138 1.14 17.84 -1.63
N PHE A 139 0.21 17.77 -2.58
CA PHE A 139 -0.27 16.48 -3.08
C PHE A 139 0.78 15.69 -3.86
N ASN A 140 1.87 16.34 -4.31
CA ASN A 140 3.03 15.71 -4.93
C ASN A 140 2.71 14.86 -6.19
N PHE A 141 1.80 15.34 -7.04
CA PHE A 141 1.51 14.74 -8.34
C PHE A 141 2.74 14.74 -9.24
N LYS A 142 2.99 13.59 -9.88
CA LYS A 142 4.07 13.39 -10.86
C LYS A 142 3.51 13.35 -12.27
N LEU A 143 4.20 13.96 -13.21
CA LEU A 143 3.83 13.97 -14.63
C LEU A 143 4.58 12.89 -15.40
N LEU A 144 3.85 12.16 -16.24
CA LEU A 144 4.37 11.12 -17.14
C LEU A 144 3.82 11.33 -18.55
N LYS A 145 4.66 11.14 -19.58
CA LYS A 145 4.23 11.08 -20.98
C LYS A 145 4.27 9.63 -21.46
N ARG A 146 3.17 9.10 -21.99
CA ARG A 146 3.07 7.76 -22.58
C ARG A 146 2.09 7.75 -23.75
N ASN A 147 2.46 7.17 -24.89
CA ASN A 147 1.60 6.99 -26.08
C ASN A 147 0.85 8.27 -26.51
N GLN A 148 1.56 9.39 -26.61
CA GLN A 148 1.00 10.72 -26.94
C GLN A 148 -0.06 11.25 -25.96
N LYS A 149 -0.16 10.65 -24.77
CA LYS A 149 -0.95 11.16 -23.64
C LYS A 149 -0.03 11.57 -22.52
N TYR A 150 -0.48 12.56 -21.78
CA TYR A 150 0.14 13.00 -20.54
C TYR A 150 -0.75 12.53 -19.40
N THR A 151 -0.12 12.10 -18.31
CA THR A 151 -0.79 11.60 -17.12
C THR A 151 -0.12 12.19 -15.90
N LEU A 152 -0.89 12.91 -15.08
CA LEU A 152 -0.51 13.24 -13.71
C LEU A 152 -0.94 12.12 -12.79
N TYR A 153 -0.10 11.72 -11.85
CA TYR A 153 -0.43 10.61 -10.98
C TYR A 153 0.17 10.68 -9.58
N ILE A 154 -0.46 9.94 -8.67
CA ILE A 154 0.03 9.58 -7.33
C ILE A 154 -0.06 8.05 -7.17
N LYS A 155 0.93 7.46 -6.52
CA LYS A 155 0.98 6.02 -6.16
C LYS A 155 1.08 5.74 -4.67
N LYS A 156 1.53 6.71 -3.86
CA LYS A 156 1.63 6.54 -2.41
C LYS A 156 0.23 6.59 -1.81
N GLN A 157 -0.10 5.63 -0.95
CA GLN A 157 -1.44 5.51 -0.37
C GLN A 157 -1.76 6.72 0.51
N GLU A 158 -0.79 7.23 1.26
CA GLU A 158 -0.93 8.41 2.12
C GLU A 158 -1.37 9.61 1.29
N GLN A 159 -0.66 9.90 0.20
CA GLN A 159 -0.97 11.03 -0.69
C GLN A 159 -2.33 10.87 -1.39
N ILE A 160 -2.75 9.64 -1.68
CA ILE A 160 -4.10 9.38 -2.22
C ILE A 160 -5.16 9.66 -1.15
N LEU A 161 -4.93 9.24 0.10
CA LEU A 161 -5.82 9.53 1.22
C LEU A 161 -5.91 11.03 1.49
N ASP A 162 -4.78 11.75 1.47
CA ASP A 162 -4.75 13.21 1.64
C ASP A 162 -5.57 13.91 0.55
N PHE A 163 -5.43 13.48 -0.71
CA PHE A 163 -6.22 14.01 -1.81
C PHE A 163 -7.71 13.69 -1.69
N LEU A 164 -8.07 12.44 -1.33
CA LEU A 164 -9.48 12.05 -1.12
C LEU A 164 -10.12 12.85 0.01
N ALA A 165 -9.38 13.15 1.08
CA ALA A 165 -9.82 14.01 2.16
C ALA A 165 -10.03 15.45 1.66
N ALA A 166 -9.12 15.99 0.85
CA ALA A 166 -9.21 17.35 0.32
C ALA A 166 -10.44 17.57 -0.59
N ILE A 167 -10.86 16.55 -1.35
CA ILE A 167 -12.09 16.59 -2.17
C ILE A 167 -13.35 16.15 -1.40
N ASN A 168 -13.21 15.88 -0.09
CA ASN A 168 -14.27 15.40 0.81
C ASN A 168 -14.95 14.10 0.35
N ALA A 169 -14.19 13.19 -0.28
CA ALA A 169 -14.65 11.85 -0.68
C ALA A 169 -14.49 10.86 0.49
N LYS A 170 -15.33 11.01 1.52
CA LYS A 170 -15.28 10.26 2.79
C LYS A 170 -15.48 8.76 2.62
N GLU A 171 -16.43 8.33 1.79
CA GLU A 171 -16.71 6.90 1.55
C GLU A 171 -15.51 6.24 0.86
N ALA A 172 -15.00 6.89 -0.19
CA ALA A 172 -13.81 6.44 -0.89
C ALA A 172 -12.57 6.43 0.01
N TRP A 173 -12.38 7.48 0.81
CA TRP A 173 -11.28 7.59 1.78
C TRP A 173 -11.32 6.41 2.76
N SER A 174 -12.50 6.12 3.34
CA SER A 174 -12.68 5.02 4.28
C SER A 174 -12.35 3.66 3.66
N LEU A 175 -12.80 3.42 2.43
CA LEU A 175 -12.49 2.19 1.70
C LEU A 175 -10.97 2.03 1.46
N VAL A 176 -10.30 3.10 1.00
CA VAL A 176 -8.85 3.08 0.78
C VAL A 176 -8.09 2.87 2.09
N GLN A 177 -8.54 3.48 3.18
CA GLN A 177 -7.93 3.34 4.50
C GLN A 177 -8.06 1.91 5.05
N GLN A 178 -9.22 1.27 4.89
CA GLN A 178 -9.40 -0.13 5.29
C GLN A 178 -8.45 -1.07 4.53
N GLN A 179 -8.35 -0.92 3.20
CA GLN A 179 -7.44 -1.73 2.40
C GLN A 179 -5.96 -1.52 2.77
N LYS A 180 -5.60 -0.31 3.21
CA LYS A 180 -4.26 -0.02 3.73
C LYS A 180 -4.00 -0.80 5.03
N ILE A 181 -4.92 -0.72 6.00
CA ILE A 181 -4.81 -1.41 7.29
C ILE A 181 -4.67 -2.92 7.08
N ASP A 182 -5.54 -3.52 6.26
CA ASP A 182 -5.49 -4.96 5.98
C ASP A 182 -4.15 -5.38 5.38
N LYS A 183 -3.63 -4.59 4.43
CA LYS A 183 -2.34 -4.83 3.81
C LYS A 183 -1.19 -4.74 4.82
N ASP A 184 -1.20 -3.74 5.69
CA ASP A 184 -0.17 -3.54 6.70
C ASP A 184 -0.17 -4.66 7.75
N MET A 185 -1.36 -5.10 8.18
CA MET A 185 -1.53 -6.25 9.07
C MET A 185 -1.01 -7.56 8.44
N ASN A 186 -1.38 -7.82 7.18
CA ASN A 186 -0.91 -8.99 6.44
C ASN A 186 0.61 -8.97 6.26
N ASN A 187 1.19 -7.82 5.94
CA ASN A 187 2.64 -7.66 5.82
C ASN A 187 3.35 -7.88 7.15
N ALA A 188 2.80 -7.40 8.26
CA ALA A 188 3.35 -7.64 9.60
C ALA A 188 3.31 -9.14 9.95
N SER A 189 2.17 -9.80 9.74
CA SER A 189 2.01 -11.24 9.96
C SER A 189 2.98 -12.05 9.11
N ASN A 190 3.11 -11.73 7.81
CA ASN A 190 4.06 -12.38 6.92
C ASN A 190 5.52 -12.20 7.38
N ARG A 191 5.88 -11.02 7.90
CA ARG A 191 7.23 -10.79 8.47
C ARG A 191 7.48 -11.67 9.69
N ILE A 192 6.51 -11.78 10.60
CA ILE A 192 6.61 -12.62 11.79
C ILE A 192 6.74 -14.10 11.39
N ASN A 193 5.85 -14.60 10.53
CA ASN A 193 5.90 -15.98 10.05
C ASN A 193 7.24 -16.31 9.36
N ASN A 194 7.76 -15.39 8.54
CA ASN A 194 9.06 -15.56 7.89
C ASN A 194 10.23 -15.62 8.90
N LEU A 195 10.15 -14.84 10.00
CA LEU A 195 11.14 -14.88 11.06
C LEU A 195 11.09 -16.20 11.84
N ASP A 196 9.89 -16.65 12.19
CA ASP A 196 9.67 -17.91 12.90
C ASP A 196 10.16 -19.11 12.07
N PHE A 197 9.77 -19.16 10.80
CA PHE A 197 10.22 -20.20 9.89
C PHE A 197 11.74 -20.18 9.67
N LYS A 198 12.36 -18.99 9.60
CA LYS A 198 13.82 -18.84 9.52
C LYS A 198 14.51 -19.33 10.79
N ASN A 199 13.93 -19.05 11.96
CA ASN A 199 14.46 -19.50 13.26
C ASN A 199 14.33 -21.01 13.41
N GLU A 200 13.17 -21.58 13.06
CA GLU A 200 12.92 -23.02 13.08
C GLU A 200 13.89 -23.76 12.15
N LYS A 201 14.05 -23.31 10.90
CA LYS A 201 15.03 -23.88 9.96
C LYS A 201 16.45 -23.87 10.51
N LYS A 202 16.88 -22.78 11.17
CA LYS A 202 18.21 -22.70 11.80
C LYS A 202 18.36 -23.71 12.94
N VAL A 203 17.35 -23.83 13.80
CA VAL A 203 17.34 -24.79 14.92
C VAL A 203 17.37 -26.23 14.43
N THR A 204 16.57 -26.56 13.41
CA THR A 204 16.51 -27.89 12.80
C THR A 204 17.85 -28.26 12.16
N LYS A 205 18.45 -27.34 11.39
CA LYS A 205 19.78 -27.56 10.79
C LYS A 205 20.86 -27.77 11.86
N ALA A 206 20.91 -26.92 12.88
CA ALA A 206 21.88 -27.03 13.97
C ALA A 206 21.70 -28.34 14.77
N SER A 207 20.45 -28.75 15.01
CA SER A 207 20.13 -30.00 15.69
C SER A 207 20.55 -31.22 14.89
N SER A 208 20.27 -31.25 13.57
CA SER A 208 20.71 -32.34 12.69
C SER A 208 22.23 -32.50 12.69
N GLU A 209 22.97 -31.40 12.58
CA GLU A 209 24.43 -31.41 12.64
C GLU A 209 24.96 -31.86 14.00
N LEU A 210 24.32 -31.45 15.10
CA LEU A 210 24.68 -31.91 16.44
C LEU A 210 24.47 -33.43 16.59
N ILE A 211 23.33 -33.95 16.16
CA ILE A 211 23.02 -35.40 16.21
C ILE A 211 24.06 -36.21 15.44
N LYS A 212 24.44 -35.77 14.23
CA LYS A 212 25.49 -36.44 13.44
C LYS A 212 26.81 -36.53 14.22
N LYS A 213 27.19 -35.46 14.92
CA LYS A 213 28.43 -35.40 15.71
C LYS A 213 28.34 -36.28 16.96
N ILE A 214 27.20 -36.26 17.65
CA ILE A 214 26.97 -37.13 18.81
C ILE A 214 27.06 -38.60 18.37
N ASN A 215 26.38 -39.00 17.31
CA ASN A 215 26.46 -40.37 16.78
C ASN A 215 27.90 -40.76 16.41
N PHE A 216 28.68 -39.86 15.79
CA PHE A 216 30.09 -40.12 15.51
C PHE A 216 30.89 -40.40 16.79
N ILE A 217 30.72 -39.57 17.82
CA ILE A 217 31.41 -39.71 19.12
C ILE A 217 31.06 -41.05 19.78
N LEU A 218 29.77 -41.41 19.80
CA LEU A 218 29.32 -42.67 20.39
C LEU A 218 29.85 -43.89 19.61
N ASN A 219 29.76 -43.88 18.28
CA ASN A 219 30.26 -44.96 17.43
C ASN A 219 31.77 -45.16 17.54
N LYS A 220 32.51 -44.09 17.83
CA LYS A 220 33.96 -44.12 18.05
C LYS A 220 34.36 -44.40 19.50
N LYS A 221 33.40 -44.67 20.39
CA LYS A 221 33.63 -44.91 21.83
C LYS A 221 34.41 -43.76 22.49
N LEU A 222 34.15 -42.52 22.07
CA LEU A 222 34.77 -41.30 22.61
C LEU A 222 33.95 -40.69 23.77
N ASN A 223 33.11 -41.50 24.42
CA ASN A 223 32.24 -41.09 25.52
C ASN A 223 33.02 -40.77 26.81
N TYR A 224 34.24 -41.28 26.96
CA TYR A 224 35.10 -41.01 28.13
C TYR A 224 35.49 -39.53 28.28
N PHE A 225 35.33 -38.71 27.23
CA PHE A 225 35.55 -37.27 27.33
C PHE A 225 34.43 -36.51 28.04
N PHE A 226 33.27 -37.13 28.29
CA PHE A 226 32.08 -36.47 28.82
C PHE A 226 31.78 -36.95 30.24
N ASN A 227 31.41 -36.02 31.13
CA ASN A 227 30.92 -36.37 32.47
C ASN A 227 29.46 -36.86 32.42
N GLU A 228 28.93 -37.33 33.54
CA GLU A 228 27.57 -37.88 33.62
C GLU A 228 26.49 -36.91 33.14
N LYS A 229 26.56 -35.64 33.57
CA LYS A 229 25.59 -34.59 33.19
C LYS A 229 25.64 -34.29 31.69
N GLU A 230 26.84 -34.27 31.12
CA GLU A 230 27.05 -34.08 29.68
C GLU A 230 26.52 -35.29 28.89
N MET A 231 26.78 -36.52 29.37
CA MET A 231 26.29 -37.76 28.74
C MET A 231 24.76 -37.85 28.73
N LEU A 232 24.10 -37.47 29.83
CA LEU A 232 22.64 -37.37 29.90
C LEU A 232 22.09 -36.42 28.83
N PHE A 233 22.71 -35.25 28.65
CA PHE A 233 22.33 -34.32 27.59
C PHE A 233 22.49 -34.93 26.19
N LEU A 234 23.57 -35.65 25.92
CA LEU A 234 23.78 -36.30 24.61
C LEU A 234 22.69 -37.33 24.31
N GLN A 235 22.36 -38.18 25.30
CA GLN A 235 21.33 -39.20 25.19
C GLN A 235 19.94 -38.59 24.95
N GLU A 236 19.55 -37.61 25.77
CA GLU A 236 18.28 -36.91 25.61
C GLU A 236 18.19 -36.18 24.27
N LYS A 237 19.31 -35.63 23.77
CA LYS A 237 19.33 -34.96 22.48
C LYS A 237 19.12 -35.93 21.30
N LEU A 238 19.58 -37.17 21.41
CA LEU A 238 19.33 -38.23 20.42
C LEU A 238 17.87 -38.71 20.42
N GLN A 239 17.23 -38.71 21.59
CA GLN A 239 15.81 -39.02 21.73
C GLN A 239 14.93 -37.86 21.22
N ASN A 240 15.38 -36.61 21.43
CA ASN A 240 14.64 -35.39 21.08
C ASN A 240 15.31 -34.63 19.93
N LYS A 241 15.34 -35.28 18.76
CA LYS A 241 16.14 -34.83 17.60
C LYS A 241 15.80 -33.41 17.14
N ASN A 242 14.53 -33.03 17.18
CA ASN A 242 14.06 -31.71 16.71
C ASN A 242 14.04 -30.63 17.82
N ALA A 243 14.36 -30.97 19.07
CA ALA A 243 14.27 -30.02 20.18
C ALA A 243 15.36 -28.94 20.12
N SER A 244 14.98 -27.67 20.31
CA SER A 244 15.94 -26.58 20.51
C SER A 244 16.69 -26.77 21.84
N LEU A 245 17.82 -26.07 22.03
CA LEU A 245 18.53 -26.12 23.32
C LEU A 245 17.70 -25.57 24.48
N ALA A 246 16.80 -24.62 24.24
CA ALA A 246 15.89 -24.14 25.27
C ALA A 246 14.95 -25.27 25.71
N ARG A 247 14.38 -26.01 24.75
CA ARG A 247 13.55 -27.18 25.04
C ARG A 247 14.34 -28.30 25.72
N MET A 248 15.63 -28.45 25.38
CA MET A 248 16.51 -29.38 26.08
C MET A 248 16.70 -29.01 27.54
N CYS A 249 16.86 -27.73 27.90
CA CYS A 249 16.92 -27.31 29.31
C CYS A 249 15.69 -27.77 30.09
N GLU A 250 14.49 -27.59 29.53
CA GLU A 250 13.25 -28.05 30.14
C GLU A 250 13.19 -29.57 30.29
N ILE A 251 13.69 -30.32 29.30
CA ILE A 251 13.75 -31.79 29.35
C ILE A 251 14.72 -32.25 30.44
N MET A 252 15.91 -31.64 30.52
CA MET A 252 16.91 -31.95 31.54
C MET A 252 16.37 -31.65 32.94
N GLN A 253 15.64 -30.55 33.12
CA GLN A 253 14.99 -30.25 34.39
C GLN A 253 13.89 -31.26 34.73
N LYS A 254 12.95 -31.51 33.80
CA LYS A 254 11.78 -32.35 34.09
C LYS A 254 12.10 -33.82 34.29
N LYS A 255 13.05 -34.37 33.52
CA LYS A 255 13.36 -35.80 33.56
C LYS A 255 14.47 -36.14 34.55
N HIS A 256 15.44 -35.24 34.71
CA HIS A 256 16.70 -35.53 35.42
C HIS A 256 16.95 -34.58 36.59
N ASN A 257 16.00 -33.69 36.90
CA ASN A 257 16.12 -32.64 37.93
C ASN A 257 17.42 -31.83 37.80
N LEU A 258 17.88 -31.62 36.55
CA LEU A 258 19.12 -30.93 36.25
C LEU A 258 18.85 -29.51 35.76
N GLU A 259 19.05 -28.53 36.65
CA GLU A 259 18.95 -27.12 36.31
C GLU A 259 20.15 -26.68 35.49
N ILE A 260 19.90 -26.31 34.24
CA ILE A 260 20.93 -25.82 33.34
C ILE A 260 20.38 -24.79 32.37
N THR A 261 21.13 -23.70 32.21
CA THR A 261 20.77 -22.64 31.27
C THR A 261 21.08 -23.04 29.84
N LYS A 262 20.47 -22.35 28.87
CA LYS A 262 20.78 -22.51 27.44
C LYS A 262 22.27 -22.29 27.15
N SER A 263 22.91 -21.37 27.88
CA SER A 263 24.36 -21.12 27.76
C SER A 263 25.19 -22.31 28.27
N GLY A 264 24.76 -22.94 29.37
CA GLY A 264 25.34 -24.17 29.89
C GLY A 264 25.27 -25.32 28.88
N LEU A 265 24.10 -25.58 28.28
CA LEU A 265 24.00 -26.59 27.23
C LEU A 265 24.80 -26.24 25.97
N ASN A 266 24.92 -24.95 25.62
CA ASN A 266 25.79 -24.50 24.55
C ASN A 266 27.27 -24.87 24.83
N HIS A 267 27.72 -24.85 26.08
CA HIS A 267 29.06 -25.31 26.43
C HIS A 267 29.26 -26.79 26.10
N TYR A 268 28.27 -27.64 26.41
CA TYR A 268 28.30 -29.06 26.06
C TYR A 268 28.35 -29.27 24.55
N VAL A 269 27.55 -28.51 23.80
CA VAL A 269 27.58 -28.53 22.33
C VAL A 269 28.95 -28.12 21.76
N ARG A 270 29.60 -27.10 22.34
CA ARG A 270 30.97 -26.70 21.93
C ARG A 270 31.98 -27.82 22.18
N LYS A 271 31.88 -28.51 23.31
CA LYS A 271 32.71 -29.68 23.63
C LYS A 271 32.52 -30.81 22.62
N VAL A 272 31.27 -31.16 22.29
CA VAL A 272 30.95 -32.11 21.20
C VAL A 272 31.59 -31.70 19.88
N ASN A 273 31.48 -30.42 19.49
CA ASN A 273 32.08 -29.92 18.26
C ASN A 273 33.61 -30.02 18.25
N LYS A 274 34.25 -29.73 19.39
CA LYS A 274 35.71 -29.81 19.56
C LYS A 274 36.20 -31.25 19.36
N ILE A 275 35.64 -32.19 20.14
CA ILE A 275 36.00 -33.61 20.08
C ILE A 275 35.76 -34.18 18.68
N TYR A 276 34.62 -33.86 18.07
CA TYR A 276 34.33 -34.26 16.69
C TYR A 276 35.37 -33.75 15.70
N LYS A 277 35.76 -32.47 15.78
CA LYS A 277 36.72 -31.86 14.86
C LYS A 277 38.12 -32.47 14.98
N GLU A 278 38.60 -32.68 16.21
CA GLU A 278 39.91 -33.27 16.50
C GLU A 278 40.00 -34.71 15.97
N ASN A 279 38.95 -35.51 16.19
CA ASN A 279 38.93 -36.93 15.82
C ASN A 279 38.48 -37.20 14.38
N LYS A 280 37.91 -36.21 13.68
CA LYS A 280 37.65 -36.28 12.24
C LYS A 280 38.87 -35.93 11.40
N LYS A 281 39.72 -35.01 11.89
CA LYS A 281 40.93 -34.56 11.20
C LYS A 281 42.08 -35.57 11.25
N ALA A 282 42.16 -36.41 12.28
CA ALA A 282 43.19 -37.45 12.41
C ALA A 282 43.09 -38.59 11.37
N ARG A 283 42.40 -38.36 10.24
CA ARG A 283 42.10 -39.37 9.20
C ARG A 283 42.10 -38.81 7.77
N LEU A 284 42.60 -37.59 7.58
CA LEU A 284 43.05 -37.06 6.29
C LEU A 284 44.57 -36.86 6.40
#